data_AF-A0A2K3LV85-F1
#
_entry.id   AF-A0A2K3LV85-F1
#
_cell.length_a   1.000
_cell.length_b   1.000
_cell.length_c   1.000
_cell.angle_alpha   90.00
_cell.angle_beta   90.00
_cell.angle_gamma   90.00
#
_symmetry.space_group_name_H-M   'P 1'
#
loop_
_entity.id
_entity.type
_entity.pdbx_description
1 polymer ?
#
loop_
_entity_poly.entity_id
_entity_poly.type
_entity_poly.pdbx_seq_one_letter_code
_entity_poly.pdbx_strand_id
1 'polypeptide(L)'
;VLRKFGYNDDIKLADGLIPPLKRASDQSVELTNEAIDFLKTIFDEFDGDSDKVLQPCELEELFSTAPESPWIENPYKDAVQRNAFGGLSLDAFLSEVQKSFIFVSSPSSLYFVEQ
;
A
#
# COMPACT_ATOMS: atom_id res chain seq x y z
N VAL A 1 7.94 -23.11 7.75
CA VAL A 1 8.12 -21.64 7.77
C VAL A 1 7.55 -21.01 6.50
N LEU A 2 8.10 -21.28 5.31
CA LEU A 2 7.66 -20.67 4.02
C LEU A 2 6.15 -20.73 3.75
N ARG A 3 5.50 -21.88 3.99
CA ARG A 3 4.05 -22.05 3.85
C ARG A 3 3.23 -21.09 4.72
N LYS A 4 3.72 -20.72 5.91
CA LYS A 4 3.07 -19.74 6.81
C LYS A 4 3.09 -18.32 6.23
N PHE A 5 4.07 -18.02 5.36
CA PHE A 5 4.21 -16.75 4.64
C PHE A 5 3.65 -16.82 3.21
N GLY A 6 2.86 -17.86 2.89
CA GLY A 6 2.15 -17.94 1.62
C GLY A 6 2.94 -18.51 0.43
N TYR A 7 4.14 -19.04 0.63
CA TYR A 7 4.91 -19.65 -0.46
C TYR A 7 4.44 -21.07 -0.79
N ASN A 8 4.44 -21.43 -2.09
CA ASN A 8 4.11 -22.75 -2.60
C ASN A 8 5.35 -23.68 -2.72
N ASP A 9 5.17 -24.89 -3.26
CA ASP A 9 6.28 -25.86 -3.44
C ASP A 9 7.34 -25.38 -4.45
N ASP A 10 6.97 -24.46 -5.34
CA ASP A 10 7.86 -23.85 -6.32
C ASP A 10 8.58 -22.59 -5.78
N ILE A 11 8.46 -22.30 -4.48
CA ILE A 11 9.03 -21.10 -3.82
C ILE A 11 8.50 -19.80 -4.47
N LYS A 12 7.24 -19.82 -4.90
CA LYS A 12 6.51 -18.64 -5.36
C LYS A 12 5.41 -18.30 -4.37
N LEU A 13 5.06 -17.02 -4.28
CA LEU A 13 3.83 -16.61 -3.58
C LEU A 13 2.65 -17.35 -4.23
N ALA A 14 1.86 -18.04 -3.41
CA ALA A 14 0.70 -18.78 -3.88
C ALA A 14 -0.37 -17.83 -4.44
N ASP A 15 -1.13 -18.31 -5.41
CA ASP A 15 -2.31 -17.58 -5.88
C ASP A 15 -3.40 -17.55 -4.79
N GLY A 16 -4.17 -16.46 -4.74
CA GLY A 16 -5.31 -16.33 -3.82
C GLY A 16 -4.95 -16.00 -2.36
N LEU A 17 -3.74 -15.48 -2.09
CA LEU A 17 -3.39 -14.93 -0.77
C LEU A 17 -4.26 -13.73 -0.37
N ILE A 18 -4.79 -13.01 -1.37
CA ILE A 18 -5.75 -11.93 -1.17
C ILE A 18 -7.16 -12.54 -1.29
N PRO A 19 -7.94 -12.59 -0.20
CA PRO A 19 -9.30 -13.10 -0.26
C PRO A 19 -10.18 -12.22 -1.16
N PRO A 20 -11.11 -12.80 -1.94
CA PRO A 20 -12.00 -12.03 -2.80
C PRO A 20 -12.93 -11.16 -1.94
N LEU A 21 -12.86 -9.84 -2.14
CA LEU A 21 -13.72 -8.90 -1.45
C LEU A 21 -15.04 -8.74 -2.22
N LYS A 22 -16.14 -9.28 -1.66
CA LYS A 22 -17.48 -9.09 -2.23
C LYS A 22 -18.08 -7.80 -1.67
N ARG A 23 -18.42 -6.85 -2.55
CA ARG A 23 -19.10 -5.60 -2.18
C ARG A 23 -20.22 -5.27 -3.15
N ALA A 24 -21.25 -4.58 -2.66
CA ALA A 24 -22.23 -3.92 -3.52
C ALA A 24 -21.65 -2.60 -4.09
N SER A 25 -22.23 -2.10 -5.17
CA SER A 25 -21.74 -0.91 -5.88
C SER A 25 -21.78 0.37 -5.04
N ASP A 26 -22.64 0.40 -4.03
CA ASP A 26 -22.85 1.50 -3.09
C ASP A 26 -22.02 1.38 -1.79
N GLN A 27 -21.22 0.31 -1.64
CA GLN A 27 -20.40 0.10 -0.45
C GLN A 27 -18.96 0.59 -0.65
N SER A 28 -18.46 1.37 0.32
CA SER A 28 -17.05 1.73 0.43
C SER A 28 -16.25 0.68 1.20
N VAL A 29 -14.93 0.75 1.04
CA VAL A 29 -13.96 -0.10 1.76
C VAL A 29 -12.98 0.83 2.42
N GLU A 30 -12.82 0.69 3.73
CA GLU A 30 -11.94 1.52 4.54
C GLU A 30 -11.02 0.62 5.38
N LEU A 31 -9.87 1.16 5.75
CA LEU A 31 -8.94 0.49 6.64
C LEU A 31 -9.54 0.43 8.05
N THR A 32 -9.41 -0.72 8.71
CA THR A 32 -9.78 -0.84 10.13
C THR A 32 -8.76 -0.10 11.00
N ASN A 33 -9.14 0.27 12.22
CA ASN A 33 -8.21 0.87 13.18
C ASN A 33 -6.99 -0.03 13.43
N GLU A 34 -7.19 -1.33 13.48
CA GLU A 34 -6.11 -2.33 13.62
C GLU A 34 -5.12 -2.27 12.45
N ALA A 35 -5.63 -2.15 11.22
CA ALA A 35 -4.78 -1.99 10.03
C ALA A 35 -4.04 -0.65 10.05
N ILE A 36 -4.71 0.44 10.47
CA ILE A 36 -4.09 1.77 10.60
C ILE A 36 -2.95 1.73 11.63
N ASP A 37 -3.17 1.12 12.79
CA ASP A 37 -2.15 1.05 13.84
C ASP A 37 -0.97 0.15 13.44
N PHE A 38 -1.23 -0.94 12.71
CA PHE A 38 -0.19 -1.74 12.08
C PHE A 38 0.65 -0.91 11.09
N LEU A 39 -0.01 -0.17 10.19
CA LEU A 39 0.67 0.68 9.21
C LEU A 39 1.46 1.82 9.85
N LYS A 40 0.97 2.41 10.94
CA LYS A 40 1.73 3.39 11.74
C LYS A 40 2.99 2.78 12.34
N THR A 41 2.90 1.56 12.84
CA THR A 41 4.05 0.85 13.42
C THR A 41 5.12 0.61 12.35
N ILE A 42 4.71 0.19 11.15
CA ILE A 42 5.60 0.06 9.99
C ILE A 42 6.19 1.42 9.61
N PHE A 43 5.37 2.47 9.52
CA PHE A 43 5.85 3.81 9.22
C PHE A 43 6.95 4.26 10.19
N ASP A 44 6.71 4.12 11.50
CA ASP A 44 7.66 4.50 12.54
C ASP A 44 8.93 3.60 12.57
N GLU A 45 8.85 2.36 12.09
CA GLU A 45 10.00 1.44 12.00
C GLU A 45 10.96 1.83 10.87
N PHE A 46 10.44 2.38 9.77
CA PHE A 46 11.22 2.78 8.59
C PHE A 46 11.57 4.27 8.56
N ASP A 47 10.95 5.10 9.40
CA ASP A 47 11.29 6.51 9.65
C ASP A 47 12.59 6.59 10.49
N GLY A 48 13.72 6.36 9.82
CA GLY A 48 15.03 6.16 10.44
C GLY A 48 15.62 7.41 11.06
N ASP A 49 15.25 8.58 10.55
CA ASP A 49 15.64 9.89 11.10
C ASP A 49 14.59 10.51 12.03
N SER A 50 13.42 9.86 12.18
CA SER A 50 12.31 10.28 13.04
C SER A 50 11.75 11.66 12.69
N ASP A 51 11.84 12.06 11.42
CA ASP A 51 11.33 13.34 10.92
C ASP A 51 9.82 13.30 10.60
N LYS A 52 9.19 12.13 10.74
CA LYS A 52 7.77 11.86 10.42
C LYS A 52 7.46 11.97 8.92
N VAL A 53 8.45 11.75 8.08
CA VAL A 53 8.36 11.79 6.63
C VAL A 53 9.26 10.73 6.01
N LEU A 54 8.66 9.67 5.46
CA LEU A 54 9.41 8.65 4.73
C LEU A 54 10.03 9.23 3.45
N GLN A 55 11.35 9.36 3.43
CA GLN A 55 12.12 9.81 2.29
C GLN A 55 12.17 8.72 1.20
N PRO A 56 12.52 9.06 -0.05
CA PRO A 56 12.60 8.07 -1.14
C PRO A 56 13.48 6.85 -0.82
N CYS A 57 14.59 7.03 -0.10
CA CYS A 57 15.45 5.92 0.31
C CYS A 57 14.78 4.99 1.34
N GLU A 58 14.04 5.54 2.31
CA GLU A 58 13.31 4.77 3.32
C GLU A 58 12.12 4.02 2.70
N LEU A 59 11.48 4.62 1.69
CA LEU A 59 10.46 3.96 0.88
C LEU A 59 11.02 2.79 0.05
N GLU A 60 12.21 2.95 -0.52
CA GLU A 60 12.90 1.85 -1.21
C GLU A 60 13.21 0.70 -0.23
N GLU A 61 13.64 1.01 0.99
CA GLU A 61 13.87 0.01 2.03
C GLU A 61 12.57 -0.69 2.46
N LEU A 62 11.48 0.07 2.64
CA LEU A 62 10.15 -0.46 2.98
C LEU A 62 9.66 -1.49 1.96
N PHE A 63 9.86 -1.22 0.66
CA PHE A 63 9.45 -2.12 -0.42
C PHE A 63 10.52 -3.13 -0.86
N SER A 64 11.66 -3.21 -0.18
CA SER A 64 12.73 -4.14 -0.52
C SER A 64 12.33 -5.62 -0.47
N THR A 65 11.29 -5.95 0.31
CA THR A 65 10.71 -7.29 0.40
C THR A 65 9.60 -7.55 -0.63
N ALA A 66 9.20 -6.52 -1.37
CA ALA A 66 8.26 -6.60 -2.47
C ALA A 66 9.02 -6.69 -3.82
N PRO A 67 8.42 -7.27 -4.87
CA PRO A 67 9.06 -7.34 -6.19
C PRO A 67 9.27 -5.96 -6.84
N GLU A 68 8.36 -5.01 -6.58
CA GLU A 68 8.43 -3.63 -7.05
C GLU A 68 7.63 -2.73 -6.10
N SER A 69 7.95 -1.42 -6.07
CA SER A 69 7.14 -0.46 -5.33
C SER A 69 5.81 -0.20 -6.06
N PRO A 70 4.67 -0.31 -5.35
CA PRO A 70 3.35 -0.17 -5.95
C PRO A 70 3.01 1.27 -6.40
N TRP A 71 3.84 2.26 -6.06
CA TRP A 71 3.53 3.69 -6.24
C TRP A 71 4.36 4.40 -7.32
N ILE A 72 5.08 3.62 -8.14
CA ILE A 72 5.94 4.17 -9.21
C ILE A 72 5.15 4.47 -10.48
N GLU A 73 4.10 3.68 -10.75
CA GLU A 73 3.30 3.79 -11.97
C GLU A 73 1.96 4.53 -11.77
N ASN A 74 1.36 4.97 -12.88
CA ASN A 74 0.00 5.51 -12.86
C ASN A 74 -0.99 4.41 -12.42
N PRO A 75 -2.00 4.73 -11.60
CA PRO A 75 -2.46 6.08 -11.21
C PRO A 75 -1.82 6.66 -9.93
N TYR A 76 -0.85 6.00 -9.30
CA TYR A 76 -0.37 6.34 -7.95
C TYR A 76 0.79 7.35 -7.93
N LYS A 77 1.53 7.45 -9.03
CA LYS A 77 2.74 8.29 -9.14
C LYS A 77 2.57 9.72 -8.61
N ASP A 78 1.37 10.29 -8.80
CA ASP A 78 0.99 11.65 -8.38
C ASP A 78 -0.28 11.68 -7.50
N ALA A 79 -0.68 10.55 -6.89
CA ALA A 79 -1.95 10.43 -6.19
C ALA A 79 -1.96 11.05 -4.78
N VAL A 80 -0.80 11.35 -4.19
CA VAL A 80 -0.68 12.07 -2.91
C VAL A 80 0.39 13.17 -2.97
N GLN A 81 0.20 14.18 -2.11
CA GLN A 81 1.15 15.26 -1.94
C GLN A 81 2.45 14.73 -1.30
N ARG A 82 3.57 14.99 -1.97
CA ARG A 82 4.92 14.74 -1.44
C ARG A 82 5.57 16.06 -1.02
N ASN A 83 6.53 15.99 -0.11
CA ASN A 83 7.31 17.18 0.27
C ASN A 83 8.26 17.61 -0.87
N ALA A 84 8.98 18.73 -0.68
CA ALA A 84 9.93 19.24 -1.68
C ALA A 84 11.09 18.28 -2.02
N PHE A 85 11.34 17.27 -1.18
CA PHE A 85 12.36 16.24 -1.33
C PHE A 85 11.79 14.90 -1.82
N GLY A 86 10.49 14.84 -2.12
CA GLY A 86 9.81 13.62 -2.57
C GLY A 86 9.38 12.66 -1.47
N GLY A 87 9.49 13.05 -0.20
CA GLY A 87 9.08 12.26 0.96
C GLY A 87 7.58 12.28 1.25
N LEU A 88 7.11 11.25 1.95
CA LEU A 88 5.71 10.98 2.29
C LEU A 88 5.46 11.13 3.80
N SER A 89 4.57 12.03 4.18
CA SER A 89 4.09 12.10 5.57
C SER A 89 3.23 10.88 5.92
N LEU A 90 3.00 10.64 7.21
CA LEU A 90 2.15 9.55 7.67
C LEU A 90 0.74 9.56 7.03
N ASP A 91 0.11 10.74 6.92
CA ASP A 91 -1.22 10.86 6.31
C ASP A 91 -1.19 10.53 4.81
N ALA A 92 -0.13 10.95 4.11
CA ALA A 92 0.05 10.64 2.70
C ALA A 92 0.30 9.14 2.48
N PHE A 93 1.13 8.53 3.34
CA PHE A 93 1.39 7.10 3.35
C PHE A 93 0.12 6.26 3.55
N LEU A 94 -0.69 6.59 4.57
CA LEU A 94 -1.97 5.90 4.82
C LEU A 94 -2.96 6.08 3.64
N SER A 95 -2.99 7.28 3.04
CA SER A 95 -3.84 7.55 1.87
C SER A 95 -3.44 6.72 0.65
N GLU A 96 -2.15 6.58 0.37
CA GLU A 96 -1.66 5.72 -0.72
C GLU A 96 -2.00 4.26 -0.49
N VAL A 97 -1.72 3.72 0.70
CA VAL A 97 -2.05 2.31 1.02
C VAL A 97 -3.53 2.04 0.83
N GLN A 98 -4.40 2.93 1.31
CA GLN A 98 -5.85 2.78 1.14
C GLN A 98 -6.26 2.82 -0.33
N LYS A 99 -5.73 3.77 -1.12
CA LYS A 99 -6.02 3.86 -2.56
C LYS A 99 -5.56 2.62 -3.31
N SER A 100 -4.34 2.14 -3.05
CA SER A 100 -3.81 0.91 -3.65
C SER A 100 -4.69 -0.29 -3.30
N PHE A 101 -5.15 -0.42 -2.06
CA PHE A 101 -6.02 -1.51 -1.65
C PHE A 101 -7.40 -1.47 -2.34
N ILE A 102 -8.01 -0.29 -2.45
CA ILE A 102 -9.31 -0.11 -3.12
C ILE A 102 -9.21 -0.46 -4.62
N PHE A 103 -8.14 -0.04 -5.27
CA PHE A 103 -7.94 -0.32 -6.70
C PHE A 103 -7.69 -1.80 -6.97
N VAL A 104 -6.83 -2.45 -6.16
CA VAL A 104 -6.55 -3.89 -6.28
C VAL A 104 -7.81 -4.72 -6.02
N SER A 105 -8.66 -4.30 -5.06
CA SER A 105 -9.91 -4.98 -4.76
C SER A 105 -11.06 -4.67 -5.74
N SER A 106 -10.96 -3.60 -6.53
CA SER A 106 -11.98 -3.21 -7.50
C SER A 106 -11.39 -2.49 -8.72
N PRO A 107 -10.87 -3.22 -9.72
CA PRO A 107 -10.29 -2.64 -10.94
C PRO A 107 -11.27 -1.74 -11.72
N SER A 108 -12.58 -1.99 -11.57
CA SER A 108 -13.65 -1.19 -12.17
C SER A 108 -13.78 0.23 -11.59
N SER A 109 -13.07 0.57 -10.51
CA SER A 109 -13.10 1.92 -9.93
C SER A 109 -12.41 2.98 -10.80
N LEU A 110 -11.65 2.59 -11.82
CA LEU A 110 -11.05 3.50 -12.82
C LEU A 110 -12.08 4.34 -13.56
N TYR A 111 -13.27 3.79 -13.84
CA TYR A 111 -14.30 4.48 -14.62
C TYR A 111 -15.01 5.62 -13.86
N PHE A 112 -14.83 5.71 -12.53
CA PHE A 112 -15.46 6.75 -11.71
C PHE A 112 -14.58 7.99 -11.48
N VAL A 113 -13.26 7.89 -11.71
CA VAL A 113 -12.34 9.03 -11.54
C VAL A 113 -12.15 9.80 -12.86
N GLU A 114 -12.51 9.21 -14.00
CA GLU A 114 -12.45 9.84 -15.33
C GLU A 114 -13.76 10.55 -15.79
N GLN A 115 -14.68 10.87 -14.87
CA GLN A 115 -15.87 11.70 -15.15
C GLN A 115 -15.94 12.96 -14.31
#